data_AF-A0A2H9N7K6-F1
#
_entry.id   AF-A0A2H9N7K6-F1
#
_cell.length_a   1.000
_cell.length_b   1.000
_cell.length_c   1.000
_cell.angle_alpha   90.00
_cell.angle_beta   90.00
_cell.angle_gamma   90.00
#
_symmetry.space_group_name_H-M   'P 1'
#
loop_
_entity.id
_entity.type
_entity.pdbx_description
1 polymer ?
#
loop_
_entity_poly.entity_id
_entity_poly.type
_entity_poly.pdbx_seq_one_letter_code
_entity_poly.pdbx_strand_id
1 'polypeptide(L)'
;MNTKFRMFLTVFIVLVCIFSTLKIVHTSGQEEVKQDLVVTELSNILRDWYCGVRSTGFKNITVNVSLAEDIQPVKIEDGKAEAVFYVKAAMIPKTTLEEVSQSPLLKGIQRYLNENRTKLTPGQIKTVGLAIKERTDSLKSIVGKLHEENGTFKVVCGITSEGTIDKNSVKIFYDVSAKGELNWEDANNSFVPSIFASYEEEERRGYSEIKDLIEKLYSLNTSANLISPNSVYQNLYNRINARYYADLHTSEASSNKVITCWVWDPTQNKYVEEDSSFTDMSYWNNLQYPLLPVTVNGKTHYEQLACYNCADYVSQAMYYGGMQTDSNWNPSNRKRSVGGKWYWSFVPDLTDYMKDTRHDWTSCLYNNLDIGDIAVFWRYNKYGKFERYHVAMDDYSYGYYGVYYNYFAAHTNDVRGQYYDSSSKYLYKVSCWRFAP
;
A
#
# COMPACT_ATOMS: atom_id res chain seq x y z
N MET A 1 50.60 9.69 35.56
CA MET A 1 50.24 9.94 34.14
C MET A 1 48.73 10.12 34.05
N ASN A 2 48.31 11.24 33.45
CA ASN A 2 47.05 11.93 33.73
C ASN A 2 45.88 11.40 32.88
N THR A 3 44.76 11.06 33.50
CA THR A 3 43.50 10.55 32.88
C THR A 3 42.89 11.51 31.86
N LYS A 4 43.27 12.80 31.89
CA LYS A 4 42.86 13.80 30.89
C LYS A 4 43.46 13.58 29.49
N PHE A 5 44.53 12.81 29.36
CA PHE A 5 45.16 12.55 28.06
C PHE A 5 44.42 11.48 27.24
N ARG A 6 43.70 10.56 27.89
CA ARG A 6 42.90 9.53 27.19
C ARG A 6 41.61 10.09 26.59
N MET A 7 41.03 11.14 27.18
CA MET A 7 39.78 11.72 26.68
C MET A 7 40.00 12.54 25.39
N PHE A 8 41.16 13.17 25.23
CA PHE A 8 41.52 13.86 23.99
C PHE A 8 41.82 12.89 22.84
N LEU A 9 42.42 11.72 23.12
CA LEU A 9 42.73 10.74 22.08
C LEU A 9 41.46 10.02 21.56
N THR A 10 40.48 9.74 22.42
CA THR A 10 39.20 9.15 21.99
C THR A 10 38.33 10.15 21.23
N VAL A 11 38.36 11.45 21.59
CA VAL A 11 37.67 12.49 20.82
C VAL A 11 38.37 12.75 19.48
N PHE A 12 39.70 12.62 19.40
CA PHE A 12 40.42 12.71 18.11
C PHE A 12 40.16 11.49 17.20
N ILE A 13 40.01 10.29 17.76
CA ILE A 13 39.68 9.08 16.96
C ILE A 13 38.21 9.10 16.50
N VAL A 14 37.30 9.75 17.24
CA VAL A 14 35.90 9.89 16.81
C VAL A 14 35.70 11.08 15.84
N LEU A 15 36.53 12.13 15.89
CA LEU A 15 36.46 13.24 14.92
C LEU A 15 37.24 13.00 13.62
N VAL A 16 38.25 12.11 13.60
CA VAL A 16 38.99 11.78 12.37
C VAL A 16 38.22 10.80 11.47
N CYS A 17 37.11 10.23 11.92
CA CYS A 17 36.20 9.45 11.07
C CYS A 17 35.15 10.29 10.31
N ILE A 18 35.18 11.63 10.38
CA ILE A 18 34.16 12.49 9.75
C ILE A 18 34.63 13.22 8.47
N PHE A 19 35.92 13.27 8.11
CA PHE A 19 36.32 13.88 6.82
C PHE A 19 37.57 13.27 6.20
N SER A 20 37.57 11.97 5.93
CA SER A 20 38.41 11.43 4.86
C SER A 20 37.58 11.38 3.58
N THR A 21 37.64 12.45 2.78
CA THR A 21 37.25 12.38 1.37
C THR A 21 38.14 11.33 0.70
N LEU A 22 37.65 10.09 0.61
CA LEU A 22 38.36 9.01 -0.09
C LEU A 22 38.43 9.41 -1.57
N LYS A 23 39.64 9.64 -2.07
CA LYS A 23 39.88 9.91 -3.50
C LYS A 23 39.64 8.64 -4.29
N ILE A 24 38.55 8.59 -5.08
CA ILE A 24 38.12 7.38 -5.81
C ILE A 24 39.00 7.13 -7.05
N VAL A 25 39.69 8.13 -7.61
CA VAL A 25 40.24 8.01 -8.98
C VAL A 25 41.72 7.62 -9.10
N HIS A 26 42.54 7.68 -8.05
CA HIS A 26 44.01 7.53 -8.22
C HIS A 26 44.64 6.13 -8.08
N THR A 27 43.87 5.04 -8.06
CA THR A 27 44.44 3.68 -8.20
C THR A 27 44.22 3.14 -9.61
N SER A 28 45.24 3.24 -10.46
CA SER A 28 45.29 2.51 -11.73
C SER A 28 45.50 1.02 -11.43
N GLY A 29 44.46 0.19 -11.59
CA GLY A 29 44.58 -1.27 -11.51
C GLY A 29 43.47 -2.03 -10.76
N GLN A 30 42.45 -1.37 -10.21
CA GLN A 30 41.34 -2.06 -9.52
C GLN A 30 40.00 -1.36 -9.79
N GLU A 31 39.37 -1.67 -10.92
CA GLU A 31 38.03 -1.17 -11.27
C GLU A 31 36.97 -1.61 -10.25
N GLU A 32 37.05 -2.86 -9.77
CA GLU A 32 36.15 -3.39 -8.73
C GLU A 32 36.21 -2.58 -7.42
N VAL A 33 37.41 -2.21 -6.95
CA VAL A 33 37.59 -1.42 -5.71
C VAL A 33 37.03 0.00 -5.86
N LYS A 34 37.04 0.57 -7.07
CA LYS A 34 36.43 1.89 -7.32
C LYS A 34 34.91 1.83 -7.34
N GLN A 35 34.35 0.76 -7.89
CA GLN A 35 32.92 0.53 -7.92
C GLN A 35 32.36 0.36 -6.50
N ASP A 36 32.99 -0.46 -5.66
CA ASP A 36 32.55 -0.67 -4.26
C ASP A 36 32.51 0.62 -3.44
N LEU A 37 33.50 1.51 -3.63
CA LEU A 37 33.55 2.81 -2.96
C LEU A 37 32.42 3.75 -3.42
N VAL A 38 32.15 3.80 -4.73
CA VAL A 38 31.05 4.57 -5.28
C VAL A 38 29.71 4.04 -4.77
N VAL A 39 29.50 2.72 -4.82
CA VAL A 39 28.29 2.07 -4.29
C VAL A 39 28.08 2.41 -2.82
N THR A 40 29.14 2.34 -2.01
CA THR A 40 29.07 2.64 -0.58
C THR A 40 28.67 4.09 -0.31
N GLU A 41 29.28 5.05 -1.01
CA GLU A 41 28.96 6.47 -0.80
C GLU A 41 27.56 6.82 -1.33
N LEU A 42 27.15 6.30 -2.49
CA LEU A 42 25.78 6.48 -3.01
C LEU A 42 24.73 5.86 -2.08
N SER A 43 25.01 4.68 -1.51
CA SER A 43 24.16 4.02 -0.52
C SER A 43 24.01 4.87 0.75
N ASN A 44 25.10 5.48 1.24
CA ASN A 44 25.06 6.38 2.39
C ASN A 44 24.28 7.67 2.08
N ILE A 45 24.49 8.27 0.90
CA ILE A 45 23.72 9.46 0.45
C ILE A 45 22.22 9.16 0.43
N LEU A 46 21.82 8.03 -0.14
CA LEU A 46 20.42 7.61 -0.18
C LEU A 46 19.87 7.39 1.23
N ARG A 47 20.64 6.73 2.10
CA ARG A 47 20.25 6.50 3.51
C ARG A 47 20.01 7.81 4.25
N ASP A 48 20.94 8.76 4.12
CA ASP A 48 20.88 10.05 4.81
C ASP A 48 19.71 10.91 4.29
N TRP A 49 19.51 10.96 2.97
CA TRP A 49 18.35 11.62 2.37
C TRP A 49 17.04 11.01 2.87
N TYR A 50 16.93 9.68 2.87
CA TYR A 50 15.73 8.96 3.29
C TYR A 50 15.40 9.24 4.76
N CYS A 51 16.40 9.13 5.64
CA CYS A 51 16.28 9.49 7.05
C CYS A 51 15.84 10.95 7.22
N GLY A 52 16.45 11.88 6.46
CA GLY A 52 16.11 13.30 6.50
C GLY A 52 14.63 13.54 6.17
N VAL A 53 14.16 13.00 5.05
CA VAL A 53 12.77 13.08 4.59
C VAL A 53 11.81 12.53 5.65
N ARG A 54 12.07 11.32 6.18
CA ARG A 54 11.15 10.61 7.09
C ARG A 54 11.24 11.10 8.54
N SER A 55 12.31 11.79 8.93
CA SER A 55 12.50 12.29 10.30
C SER A 55 11.44 13.30 10.75
N THR A 56 10.71 13.92 9.84
CA THR A 56 9.61 14.85 10.16
C THR A 56 8.45 14.14 10.86
N GLY A 57 7.99 13.01 10.32
CA GLY A 57 6.85 12.24 10.83
C GLY A 57 7.21 11.03 11.71
N PHE A 58 8.46 10.55 11.64
CA PHE A 58 8.87 9.29 12.26
C PHE A 58 10.08 9.42 13.18
N LYS A 59 10.20 8.45 14.10
CA LYS A 59 11.33 8.24 15.01
C LYS A 59 11.83 6.80 14.90
N ASN A 60 12.99 6.52 15.49
CA ASN A 60 13.62 5.19 15.47
C ASN A 60 13.77 4.62 14.04
N ILE A 61 14.12 5.50 13.10
CA ILE A 61 14.23 5.15 11.68
C ILE A 61 15.51 4.32 11.49
N THR A 62 15.33 3.10 11.00
CA THR A 62 16.38 2.18 10.57
C THR A 62 16.24 2.03 9.07
N VAL A 63 17.31 2.20 8.30
CA VAL A 63 17.27 2.12 6.83
C VAL A 63 18.38 1.21 6.35
N ASN A 64 17.98 0.09 5.73
CA ASN A 64 18.87 -0.82 5.04
C ASN A 64 18.82 -0.52 3.55
N VAL A 65 20.00 -0.33 2.95
CA VAL A 65 20.15 -0.01 1.53
C VAL A 65 21.05 -1.08 0.92
N SER A 66 20.56 -1.78 -0.09
CA SER A 66 21.29 -2.83 -0.81
C SER A 66 21.28 -2.59 -2.30
N LEU A 67 22.38 -2.85 -2.98
CA LEU A 67 22.50 -2.70 -4.43
C LEU A 67 21.54 -3.65 -5.15
N ALA A 68 20.86 -3.16 -6.19
CA ALA A 68 19.91 -3.91 -7.02
C ALA A 68 20.56 -4.25 -8.38
N GLU A 69 21.56 -5.14 -8.35
CA GLU A 69 22.32 -5.54 -9.54
C GLU A 69 21.46 -6.24 -10.60
N ASP A 70 20.39 -6.88 -10.16
CA ASP A 70 19.39 -7.54 -10.99
C ASP A 70 18.56 -6.55 -11.84
N ILE A 71 18.49 -5.29 -11.41
CA ILE A 71 17.82 -4.21 -12.14
C ILE A 71 18.80 -3.51 -13.07
N GLN A 72 19.91 -3.05 -12.51
CA GLN A 72 20.94 -2.35 -13.28
C GLN A 72 22.30 -2.48 -12.58
N PRO A 73 23.35 -2.90 -13.31
CA PRO A 73 24.71 -2.80 -12.79
C PRO A 73 25.09 -1.33 -12.57
N VAL A 74 26.04 -1.10 -11.68
CA VAL A 74 26.58 0.24 -11.42
C VAL A 74 27.19 0.80 -12.70
N LYS A 75 26.84 2.03 -13.06
CA LYS A 75 27.37 2.72 -14.24
C LYS A 75 28.27 3.86 -13.79
N ILE A 76 29.52 3.85 -14.24
CA ILE A 76 30.50 4.92 -14.00
C ILE A 76 31.11 5.29 -15.34
N GLU A 77 30.59 6.35 -15.96
CA GLU A 77 31.02 6.80 -17.29
C GLU A 77 30.81 8.32 -17.42
N ASP A 78 31.58 8.95 -18.31
CA ASP A 78 31.44 10.38 -18.65
C ASP A 78 31.37 11.34 -17.45
N GLY A 79 32.16 11.06 -16.40
CA GLY A 79 32.19 11.86 -15.18
C GLY A 79 30.89 11.78 -14.35
N LYS A 80 30.14 10.68 -14.47
CA LYS A 80 28.92 10.42 -13.71
C LYS A 80 28.95 9.04 -13.08
N ALA A 81 28.24 8.91 -11.98
CA ALA A 81 27.94 7.62 -11.34
C ALA A 81 26.43 7.45 -11.24
N GLU A 82 25.97 6.23 -11.50
CA GLU A 82 24.58 5.82 -11.39
C GLU A 82 24.48 4.42 -10.79
N ALA A 83 23.61 4.26 -9.79
CA ALA A 83 23.34 2.96 -9.17
C ALA A 83 21.86 2.86 -8.74
N VAL A 84 21.33 1.65 -8.77
CA VAL A 84 19.98 1.32 -8.31
C VAL A 84 20.05 0.54 -7.02
N PHE A 85 19.20 0.87 -6.06
CA PHE A 85 19.19 0.30 -4.72
C PHE A 85 17.78 -0.14 -4.31
N TYR A 86 17.72 -1.28 -3.64
CA TYR A 86 16.60 -1.63 -2.77
C TYR A 86 16.78 -0.95 -1.42
N VAL A 87 15.76 -0.25 -0.98
CA VAL A 87 15.65 0.32 0.36
C VAL A 87 14.65 -0.51 1.15
N LYS A 88 15.01 -0.85 2.39
CA LYS A 88 14.13 -1.43 3.41
C LYS A 88 14.30 -0.66 4.70
N ALA A 89 13.30 0.10 5.07
CA ALA A 89 13.26 0.93 6.25
C ALA A 89 12.31 0.34 7.30
N ALA A 90 12.58 0.65 8.56
CA ALA A 90 11.71 0.36 9.69
C ALA A 90 11.71 1.56 10.62
N MET A 91 10.54 2.05 11.00
CA MET A 91 10.37 3.32 11.70
C MET A 91 9.13 3.31 12.59
N ILE A 92 8.99 4.27 13.49
CA ILE A 92 7.83 4.39 14.39
C ILE A 92 7.22 5.78 14.22
N PRO A 93 5.90 5.90 14.01
CA PRO A 93 5.24 7.21 13.99
C PRO A 93 5.54 8.04 15.25
N LYS A 94 5.78 9.34 15.08
CA LYS A 94 5.94 10.26 16.22
C LYS A 94 4.62 10.55 16.92
N THR A 95 3.50 10.40 16.21
CA THR A 95 2.14 10.68 16.67
C THR A 95 1.83 10.02 18.01
N THR A 96 1.20 10.79 18.88
CA THR A 96 0.72 10.37 20.20
C THR A 96 -0.79 10.09 20.20
N LEU A 97 -1.27 9.38 21.21
CA LEU A 97 -2.72 9.13 21.39
C LEU A 97 -3.52 10.42 21.59
N GLU A 98 -2.89 11.45 22.16
CA GLU A 98 -3.50 12.77 22.34
C GLU A 98 -3.70 13.48 20.99
N GLU A 99 -2.66 13.50 20.16
CA GLU A 99 -2.71 14.10 18.81
C GLU A 99 -3.70 13.39 17.89
N VAL A 100 -3.84 12.06 18.01
CA VAL A 100 -4.89 11.31 17.30
C VAL A 100 -6.27 11.92 17.58
N SER A 101 -6.55 12.22 18.84
CA SER A 101 -7.85 12.79 19.26
C SER A 101 -8.06 14.23 18.77
N GLN A 102 -6.99 14.90 18.35
CA GLN A 102 -7.00 16.26 17.81
C GLN A 102 -6.91 16.30 16.27
N SER A 103 -6.94 15.15 15.60
CA SER A 103 -6.89 15.04 14.15
C SER A 103 -7.92 15.98 13.47
N PRO A 104 -7.50 16.79 12.47
CA PRO A 104 -8.41 17.71 11.78
C PRO A 104 -9.57 16.96 11.10
N LEU A 105 -9.31 15.78 10.53
CA LEU A 105 -10.34 14.90 9.97
C LEU A 105 -11.44 14.56 10.99
N LEU A 106 -11.03 14.11 12.20
CA LEU A 106 -11.98 13.80 13.28
C LEU A 106 -12.74 15.03 13.74
N LYS A 107 -12.09 16.20 13.79
CA LYS A 107 -12.74 17.47 14.12
C LYS A 107 -13.80 17.84 13.07
N GLY A 108 -13.52 17.62 11.79
CA GLY A 108 -14.49 17.81 10.71
C GLY A 108 -15.75 16.97 10.89
N ILE A 109 -15.57 15.69 11.22
CA ILE A 109 -16.69 14.76 11.47
C ILE A 109 -17.49 15.19 12.72
N GLN A 110 -16.80 15.55 13.80
CA GLN A 110 -17.42 16.03 15.04
C GLN A 110 -18.18 17.35 14.83
N ARG A 111 -17.62 18.25 14.03
CA ARG A 111 -18.24 19.52 13.66
C ARG A 111 -19.56 19.30 12.93
N TYR A 112 -19.60 18.41 11.92
CA TYR A 112 -20.84 18.05 11.24
C TYR A 112 -21.92 17.54 12.23
N LEU A 113 -21.53 16.65 13.16
CA LEU A 113 -22.43 16.14 14.17
C LEU A 113 -23.00 17.25 15.06
N ASN A 114 -22.15 18.16 15.52
CA ASN A 114 -22.55 19.25 16.41
C ASN A 114 -23.47 20.25 15.71
N GLU A 115 -23.13 20.68 14.50
CA GLU A 115 -23.93 21.65 13.73
C GLU A 115 -25.28 21.09 13.27
N ASN A 116 -25.36 19.78 13.01
CA ASN A 116 -26.57 19.16 12.47
C ASN A 116 -27.34 18.32 13.50
N ARG A 117 -26.90 18.28 14.76
CA ARG A 117 -27.45 17.39 15.81
C ARG A 117 -28.96 17.44 15.94
N THR A 118 -29.55 18.63 15.81
CA THR A 118 -30.99 18.86 15.92
C THR A 118 -31.79 18.45 14.68
N LYS A 119 -31.12 18.28 13.53
CA LYS A 119 -31.70 17.88 12.24
C LYS A 119 -31.56 16.37 11.99
N LEU A 120 -30.60 15.73 12.64
CA LEU A 120 -30.34 14.30 12.48
C LEU A 120 -31.30 13.46 13.35
N THR A 121 -31.76 12.34 12.80
CA THR A 121 -32.48 11.30 13.54
C THR A 121 -31.56 10.59 14.53
N PRO A 122 -32.10 9.91 15.57
CA PRO A 122 -31.29 9.10 16.47
C PRO A 122 -30.42 8.05 15.76
N GLY A 123 -30.94 7.45 14.68
CA GLY A 123 -30.20 6.50 13.85
C GLY A 123 -29.00 7.17 13.15
N GLN A 124 -29.20 8.35 12.55
CA GLN A 124 -28.13 9.11 11.92
C GLN A 124 -27.07 9.56 12.93
N ILE A 125 -27.47 10.06 14.10
CA ILE A 125 -26.54 10.43 15.19
C ILE A 125 -25.69 9.22 15.61
N LYS A 126 -26.31 8.04 15.76
CA LYS A 126 -25.61 6.79 16.07
C LYS A 126 -24.61 6.43 14.98
N THR A 127 -24.98 6.54 13.70
CA THR A 127 -24.09 6.30 12.56
C THR A 127 -22.87 7.22 12.58
N VAL A 128 -23.05 8.52 12.80
CA VAL A 128 -21.93 9.46 12.92
C VAL A 128 -21.04 9.13 14.12
N GLY A 129 -21.63 8.80 15.28
CA GLY A 129 -20.87 8.40 16.46
C GLY A 129 -20.03 7.15 16.23
N LEU A 130 -20.54 6.17 15.49
CA LEU A 130 -19.80 4.97 15.10
C LEU A 130 -18.65 5.28 14.15
N ALA A 131 -18.86 6.14 13.15
CA ALA A 131 -17.80 6.59 12.25
C ALA A 131 -16.67 7.30 13.01
N ILE A 132 -17.00 8.17 13.98
CA ILE A 132 -15.99 8.81 14.85
C ILE A 132 -15.20 7.76 15.62
N LYS A 133 -15.88 6.78 16.22
CA LYS A 133 -15.23 5.71 17.00
C LYS A 133 -14.29 4.89 16.14
N GLU A 134 -14.75 4.40 15.00
CA GLU A 134 -13.94 3.58 14.10
C GLU A 134 -12.70 4.34 13.60
N ARG A 135 -12.86 5.59 13.16
CA ARG A 135 -11.73 6.43 12.72
C ARG A 135 -10.74 6.70 13.86
N THR A 136 -11.25 6.92 15.06
CA THR A 136 -10.40 7.07 16.26
C THR A 136 -9.64 5.78 16.56
N ASP A 137 -10.30 4.63 16.53
CA ASP A 137 -9.68 3.33 16.82
C ASP A 137 -8.64 2.98 15.76
N SER A 138 -8.93 3.25 14.48
CA SER A 138 -7.99 3.12 13.35
C SER A 138 -6.72 3.93 13.58
N LEU A 139 -6.85 5.24 13.85
CA LEU A 139 -5.71 6.13 14.12
C LEU A 139 -4.96 5.79 15.42
N LYS A 140 -5.64 5.24 16.44
CA LYS A 140 -4.95 4.77 17.66
C LYS A 140 -4.18 3.49 17.42
N SER A 141 -4.67 2.61 16.54
CA SER A 141 -4.10 1.30 16.29
C SER A 141 -2.67 1.33 15.76
N ILE A 142 -2.22 2.47 15.24
CA ILE A 142 -0.92 2.69 14.62
C ILE A 142 0.10 3.36 15.55
N VAL A 143 -0.35 3.94 16.67
CA VAL A 143 0.52 4.69 17.59
C VAL A 143 1.51 3.74 18.25
N GLY A 144 2.80 4.07 18.13
CA GLY A 144 3.89 3.31 18.74
C GLY A 144 4.19 1.98 18.07
N LYS A 145 3.53 1.63 16.96
CA LYS A 145 3.83 0.40 16.21
C LYS A 145 4.99 0.61 15.24
N LEU A 146 5.74 -0.46 15.00
CA LEU A 146 6.74 -0.51 13.95
C LEU A 146 6.05 -0.41 12.59
N HIS A 147 6.64 0.41 11.73
CA HIS A 147 6.21 0.68 10.38
C HIS A 147 7.38 0.36 9.45
N GLU A 148 7.19 -0.58 8.55
CA GLU A 148 8.23 -0.96 7.59
C GLU A 148 7.99 -0.25 6.28
N GLU A 149 9.05 0.27 5.66
CA GLU A 149 8.94 0.93 4.38
C GLU A 149 10.00 0.50 3.36
N ASN A 150 9.62 -0.09 2.24
CA ASN A 150 10.56 -0.51 1.19
C ASN A 150 10.53 0.43 -0.03
N GLY A 151 11.40 0.19 -1.01
CA GLY A 151 11.32 0.91 -2.27
C GLY A 151 12.53 0.65 -3.14
N THR A 152 12.40 0.98 -4.43
CA THR A 152 13.50 0.90 -5.39
C THR A 152 13.87 2.31 -5.80
N PHE A 153 15.14 2.65 -5.62
CA PHE A 153 15.65 4.01 -5.85
C PHE A 153 16.83 3.98 -6.79
N LYS A 154 16.92 4.98 -7.64
CA LYS A 154 18.09 5.24 -8.46
C LYS A 154 18.77 6.52 -7.99
N VAL A 155 20.08 6.46 -7.77
CA VAL A 155 20.89 7.63 -7.42
C VAL A 155 21.80 7.94 -8.58
N VAL A 156 21.78 9.19 -9.03
CA VAL A 156 22.64 9.71 -10.10
C VAL A 156 23.41 10.91 -9.56
N CYS A 157 24.72 10.95 -9.77
CA CYS A 157 25.53 12.12 -9.44
C CYS A 157 26.68 12.30 -10.44
N GLY A 158 27.23 13.52 -10.48
CA GLY A 158 28.51 13.83 -11.09
C GLY A 158 29.68 13.35 -10.23
N ILE A 159 30.81 13.15 -10.89
CA ILE A 159 32.12 12.86 -10.29
C ILE A 159 33.00 14.07 -10.57
N THR A 160 33.60 14.63 -9.52
CA THR A 160 34.48 15.79 -9.63
C THR A 160 35.79 15.44 -10.35
N SER A 161 36.55 16.45 -10.75
CA SER A 161 37.90 16.28 -11.33
C SER A 161 38.86 15.51 -10.43
N GLU A 162 38.65 15.53 -9.11
CA GLU A 162 39.43 14.79 -8.11
C GLU A 162 38.97 13.33 -7.97
N GLY A 163 37.93 12.96 -8.72
CA GLY A 163 37.33 11.65 -8.67
C GLY A 163 36.33 11.45 -7.55
N THR A 164 35.95 12.47 -6.80
CA THR A 164 35.00 12.29 -5.69
C THR A 164 33.57 12.51 -6.15
N ILE A 165 32.58 12.02 -5.41
CA ILE A 165 31.18 12.32 -5.71
C ILE A 165 30.91 13.81 -5.50
N ASP A 166 30.34 14.46 -6.51
CA ASP A 166 29.83 15.82 -6.39
C ASP A 166 28.46 15.78 -5.69
N LYS A 167 28.45 16.01 -4.37
CA LYS A 167 27.24 15.98 -3.54
C LYS A 167 26.17 16.97 -3.99
N ASN A 168 26.54 18.07 -4.64
CA ASN A 168 25.57 19.08 -5.11
C ASN A 168 24.84 18.66 -6.38
N SER A 169 25.38 17.66 -7.10
CA SER A 169 24.80 17.14 -8.34
C SER A 169 23.90 15.92 -8.13
N VAL A 170 23.78 15.44 -6.89
CA VAL A 170 23.01 14.24 -6.54
C VAL A 170 21.54 14.44 -6.90
N LYS A 171 21.00 13.47 -7.64
CA LYS A 171 19.59 13.31 -7.94
C LYS A 171 19.15 11.92 -7.51
N ILE A 172 18.03 11.86 -6.80
CA ILE A 172 17.44 10.61 -6.32
C ILE A 172 16.10 10.44 -7.04
N PHE A 173 15.94 9.28 -7.66
CA PHE A 173 14.73 8.90 -8.34
C PHE A 173 14.11 7.70 -7.64
N TYR A 174 12.79 7.64 -7.68
CA TYR A 174 11.98 6.56 -7.14
C TYR A 174 11.28 5.82 -8.29
N ASP A 175 11.28 4.49 -8.25
CA ASP A 175 10.54 3.69 -9.22
C ASP A 175 9.05 3.72 -8.89
N VAL A 176 8.27 4.33 -9.78
CA VAL A 176 6.81 4.42 -9.66
C VAL A 176 6.09 3.24 -10.30
N SER A 177 6.83 2.30 -10.91
CA SER A 177 6.25 1.14 -11.56
C SER A 177 5.85 0.06 -10.54
N ALA A 178 4.56 -0.26 -10.47
CA ALA A 178 4.00 -1.29 -9.58
C ALA A 178 4.32 -2.75 -10.03
N LYS A 179 5.48 -3.00 -10.65
CA LYS A 179 5.90 -4.15 -11.49
C LYS A 179 5.53 -4.02 -12.97
N GLY A 180 6.33 -3.21 -13.67
CA GLY A 180 6.36 -3.11 -15.13
C GLY A 180 7.76 -2.73 -15.61
N GLU A 181 7.84 -2.09 -16.78
CA GLU A 181 9.07 -1.38 -17.17
C GLU A 181 9.36 -0.28 -16.14
N LEU A 182 10.61 -0.21 -15.66
CA LEU A 182 11.05 0.76 -14.66
C LEU A 182 10.66 2.17 -15.09
N ASN A 183 9.97 2.90 -14.21
CA ASN A 183 9.61 4.29 -14.45
C ASN A 183 10.16 5.16 -13.33
N TRP A 184 11.17 5.98 -13.66
CA TRP A 184 11.90 6.78 -12.68
C TRP A 184 11.33 8.18 -12.58
N GLU A 185 10.81 8.55 -11.42
CA GLU A 185 10.41 9.92 -11.12
C GLU A 185 11.29 10.54 -10.04
N ASP A 186 11.37 11.88 -10.02
CA ASP A 186 12.13 12.60 -8.98
C ASP A 186 11.53 12.28 -7.60
N ALA A 187 12.34 11.71 -6.72
CA ALA A 187 11.87 11.25 -5.42
C ALA A 187 11.39 12.41 -4.53
N ASN A 188 11.88 13.64 -4.74
CA ASN A 188 11.39 14.79 -3.98
C ASN A 188 9.97 15.22 -4.39
N ASN A 189 9.49 14.80 -5.56
CA ASN A 189 8.16 15.12 -6.04
C ASN A 189 7.17 13.97 -5.86
N SER A 190 7.62 12.74 -6.07
CA SER A 190 6.75 11.56 -6.19
C SER A 190 6.77 10.68 -4.93
N PHE A 191 7.88 10.68 -4.18
CA PHE A 191 8.03 9.89 -2.96
C PHE A 191 7.82 10.71 -1.68
N VAL A 192 8.13 12.01 -1.73
CA VAL A 192 7.69 12.99 -0.74
C VAL A 192 6.40 13.61 -1.28
N PRO A 193 5.23 13.36 -0.66
CA PRO A 193 3.98 13.93 -1.15
C PRO A 193 4.10 15.46 -1.26
N SER A 194 4.04 15.99 -2.48
CA SER A 194 4.37 17.39 -2.78
C SER A 194 3.34 18.41 -2.32
N ILE A 195 2.19 17.98 -1.79
CA ILE A 195 1.16 18.88 -1.28
C ILE A 195 0.51 18.23 -0.07
N PHE A 196 0.92 18.67 1.12
CA PHE A 196 0.22 18.36 2.35
C PHE A 196 -1.18 18.98 2.28
N ALA A 197 -2.23 18.17 2.48
CA ALA A 197 -3.54 18.73 2.75
C ALA A 197 -3.43 19.62 4.00
N SER A 198 -3.83 20.89 3.86
CA SER A 198 -3.78 21.82 5.00
C SER A 198 -4.70 21.34 6.12
N TYR A 199 -4.49 21.84 7.34
CA TYR A 199 -5.38 21.57 8.47
C TYR A 199 -6.86 21.79 8.11
N GLU A 200 -7.14 22.91 7.44
CA GLU A 200 -8.48 23.30 7.02
C GLU A 200 -9.04 22.37 5.93
N GLU A 201 -8.21 21.94 5.00
CA GLU A 201 -8.61 20.99 3.96
C GLU A 201 -8.98 19.63 4.55
N GLU A 202 -8.23 19.17 5.55
CA GLU A 202 -8.50 17.94 6.27
C GLU A 202 -9.77 18.00 7.12
N GLU A 203 -10.00 19.11 7.82
CA GLU A 203 -11.25 19.32 8.54
C GLU A 203 -12.44 19.38 7.59
N ARG A 204 -12.33 20.11 6.48
CA ARG A 204 -13.37 20.19 5.44
C ARG A 204 -13.65 18.81 4.85
N ARG A 205 -12.61 18.02 4.61
CA ARG A 205 -12.75 16.64 4.12
C ARG A 205 -13.53 15.79 5.13
N GLY A 206 -13.18 15.82 6.40
CA GLY A 206 -13.89 15.09 7.45
C GLY A 206 -15.37 15.44 7.51
N TYR A 207 -15.70 16.73 7.38
CA TYR A 207 -17.08 17.21 7.33
C TYR A 207 -17.83 16.70 6.09
N SER A 208 -17.23 16.82 4.90
CA SER A 208 -17.84 16.39 3.64
C SER A 208 -18.07 14.88 3.61
N GLU A 209 -17.09 14.08 4.03
CA GLU A 209 -17.19 12.62 4.01
C GLU A 209 -18.35 12.10 4.86
N ILE A 210 -18.54 12.66 6.06
CA ILE A 210 -19.64 12.21 6.92
C ILE A 210 -21.01 12.71 6.43
N LYS A 211 -21.04 13.91 5.83
CA LYS A 211 -22.26 14.44 5.21
C LYS A 211 -22.70 13.54 4.06
N ASP A 212 -21.80 13.26 3.12
CA ASP A 212 -22.06 12.43 1.95
C ASP A 212 -22.49 11.01 2.38
N LEU A 213 -21.87 10.49 3.45
CA LEU A 213 -22.28 9.22 4.04
C LEU A 213 -23.73 9.24 4.51
N ILE A 214 -24.12 10.25 5.31
CA ILE A 214 -25.48 10.36 5.82
C ILE A 214 -26.49 10.57 4.69
N GLU A 215 -26.17 11.40 3.70
CA GLU A 215 -27.04 11.62 2.54
C GLU A 215 -27.23 10.35 1.70
N LYS A 216 -26.15 9.57 1.49
CA LYS A 216 -26.19 8.30 0.78
C LYS A 216 -27.01 7.24 1.53
N LEU A 217 -26.83 7.14 2.84
CA LEU A 217 -27.51 6.15 3.68
C LEU A 217 -29.00 6.46 3.91
N TYR A 218 -29.35 7.74 3.95
CA TYR A 218 -30.68 8.20 4.36
C TYR A 218 -31.35 9.08 3.30
N SER A 219 -31.10 8.80 2.02
CA SER A 219 -31.65 9.58 0.90
C SER A 219 -33.18 9.69 1.02
N LEU A 220 -33.70 10.90 0.78
CA LEU A 220 -35.06 11.34 1.13
C LEU A 220 -36.22 10.58 0.46
N ASN A 221 -35.94 9.67 -0.49
CA ASN A 221 -36.96 8.98 -1.30
C ASN A 221 -36.95 7.45 -1.24
N THR A 222 -36.06 6.84 -0.47
CA THR A 222 -36.23 5.43 -0.10
C THR A 222 -37.13 5.38 1.12
N SER A 223 -38.32 4.76 0.99
CA SER A 223 -39.18 4.41 2.11
C SER A 223 -38.30 3.82 3.22
N ALA A 224 -38.06 4.62 4.25
CA ALA A 224 -37.16 4.27 5.32
C ALA A 224 -37.72 3.01 5.98
N ASN A 225 -37.16 1.85 5.65
CA ASN A 225 -37.39 0.67 6.45
C ASN A 225 -36.88 1.03 7.84
N LEU A 226 -37.83 1.13 8.78
CA LEU A 226 -37.59 1.52 10.16
C LEU A 226 -36.49 0.61 10.72
N ILE A 227 -35.29 1.17 10.89
CA ILE A 227 -34.19 0.48 11.55
C ILE A 227 -34.65 0.21 12.98
N SER A 228 -34.70 -1.07 13.37
CA SER A 228 -35.09 -1.47 14.71
C SER A 228 -34.22 -0.74 15.75
N PRO A 229 -34.83 -0.08 16.75
CA PRO A 229 -34.11 0.56 17.86
C PRO A 229 -33.19 -0.40 18.62
N ASN A 230 -33.46 -1.70 18.51
CA ASN A 230 -32.74 -2.79 19.17
C ASN A 230 -31.65 -3.42 18.29
N SER A 231 -31.27 -2.81 17.16
CA SER A 231 -30.16 -3.31 16.34
C SER A 231 -28.82 -3.14 17.08
N VAL A 232 -28.48 -4.20 17.78
CA VAL A 232 -27.21 -4.45 18.44
C VAL A 232 -26.39 -5.28 17.42
N TYR A 233 -25.60 -4.59 16.58
CA TYR A 233 -24.40 -5.09 15.87
C TYR A 233 -24.33 -5.59 14.40
N GLN A 234 -25.35 -5.73 13.53
CA GLN A 234 -25.10 -6.56 12.31
C GLN A 234 -24.86 -5.93 10.91
N ASN A 235 -25.05 -4.62 10.66
CA ASN A 235 -25.21 -4.14 9.26
C ASN A 235 -24.24 -3.03 8.80
N LEU A 236 -23.02 -2.98 9.34
CA LEU A 236 -22.01 -1.99 8.95
C LEU A 236 -20.71 -2.70 8.58
N TYR A 237 -20.17 -2.39 7.39
CA TYR A 237 -18.88 -2.89 6.93
C TYR A 237 -17.76 -2.43 7.88
N ASN A 238 -17.18 -3.35 8.63
CA ASN A 238 -16.09 -3.09 9.56
C ASN A 238 -14.74 -3.19 8.82
N ARG A 239 -14.18 -2.03 8.49
CA ARG A 239 -12.89 -1.90 7.79
C ARG A 239 -11.73 -2.49 8.57
N ILE A 240 -11.75 -2.35 9.89
CA ILE A 240 -10.72 -2.90 10.78
C ILE A 240 -10.73 -4.44 10.71
N ASN A 241 -11.91 -5.07 10.71
CA ASN A 241 -12.01 -6.53 10.56
C ASN A 241 -11.57 -6.99 9.17
N ALA A 242 -11.98 -6.29 8.11
CA ALA A 242 -11.56 -6.59 6.75
C ALA A 242 -10.02 -6.53 6.62
N ARG A 243 -9.43 -5.49 7.19
CA ARG A 243 -7.99 -5.30 7.30
C ARG A 243 -7.31 -6.41 8.11
N TYR A 244 -7.84 -6.78 9.28
CA TYR A 244 -7.26 -7.88 10.06
C TYR A 244 -7.29 -9.20 9.31
N TYR A 245 -8.38 -9.47 8.58
CA TYR A 245 -8.45 -10.62 7.69
C TYR A 245 -7.39 -10.54 6.61
N ALA A 246 -7.27 -9.37 5.98
CA ALA A 246 -6.27 -9.13 4.96
C ALA A 246 -4.87 -9.44 5.53
N ASP A 247 -4.44 -8.74 6.58
CA ASP A 247 -3.15 -8.91 7.24
C ASP A 247 -2.85 -10.37 7.63
N LEU A 248 -3.82 -11.08 8.21
CA LEU A 248 -3.66 -12.48 8.62
C LEU A 248 -3.40 -13.44 7.44
N HIS A 249 -3.95 -13.12 6.27
CA HIS A 249 -3.95 -13.97 5.08
C HIS A 249 -3.12 -13.40 3.92
N THR A 250 -2.36 -12.31 4.15
CA THR A 250 -1.36 -11.82 3.19
C THR A 250 -0.14 -12.74 3.25
N SER A 251 0.44 -13.03 2.08
CA SER A 251 1.64 -13.86 1.98
C SER A 251 2.92 -13.02 1.92
N GLU A 252 3.93 -13.36 2.71
CA GLU A 252 5.34 -13.05 2.40
C GLU A 252 5.94 -14.19 1.57
N ALA A 253 5.29 -14.54 0.46
CA ALA A 253 5.68 -15.72 -0.31
C ALA A 253 7.14 -15.59 -0.77
N SER A 254 8.00 -16.50 -0.32
CA SER A 254 9.36 -16.63 -0.84
C SER A 254 9.28 -16.86 -2.36
N SER A 255 10.15 -16.23 -3.13
CA SER A 255 10.29 -16.35 -4.60
C SER A 255 10.56 -17.78 -5.12
N ASN A 256 10.38 -18.83 -4.30
CA ASN A 256 10.79 -20.18 -4.60
C ASN A 256 9.61 -21.17 -4.74
N LYS A 257 8.36 -20.73 -4.56
CA LYS A 257 7.17 -21.59 -4.69
C LYS A 257 6.36 -21.21 -5.92
N VAL A 258 6.54 -21.94 -7.02
CA VAL A 258 5.73 -21.74 -8.25
C VAL A 258 4.50 -22.65 -8.18
N ILE A 259 3.33 -22.11 -8.53
CA ILE A 259 2.11 -22.91 -8.70
C ILE A 259 1.69 -22.84 -10.16
N THR A 260 1.52 -24.02 -10.74
CA THR A 260 0.91 -24.17 -12.06
C THR A 260 -0.60 -24.27 -11.90
N CYS A 261 -1.36 -23.33 -12.45
CA CYS A 261 -2.83 -23.42 -12.49
C CYS A 261 -3.31 -23.97 -13.82
N TRP A 262 -4.54 -24.47 -13.83
CA TRP A 262 -5.26 -24.74 -15.06
C TRP A 262 -6.48 -23.82 -15.20
N VAL A 263 -6.62 -23.26 -16.39
CA VAL A 263 -7.75 -22.41 -16.79
C VAL A 263 -8.63 -23.21 -17.72
N TRP A 264 -9.94 -23.18 -17.50
CA TRP A 264 -10.87 -23.69 -18.49
C TRP A 264 -10.93 -22.73 -19.68
N ASP A 265 -10.48 -23.17 -20.84
CA ASP A 265 -10.63 -22.43 -22.09
C ASP A 265 -11.97 -22.82 -22.73
N PRO A 266 -12.99 -21.95 -22.71
CA PRO A 266 -14.30 -22.26 -23.30
C PRO A 266 -14.26 -22.29 -24.84
N THR A 267 -13.26 -21.69 -25.48
CA THR A 267 -13.09 -21.70 -26.94
C THR A 267 -12.50 -23.02 -27.42
N GLN A 268 -11.63 -23.62 -26.61
CA GLN A 268 -11.01 -24.92 -26.89
C GLN A 268 -11.71 -26.08 -26.16
N ASN A 269 -12.70 -25.79 -25.31
CA ASN A 269 -13.42 -26.73 -24.47
C ASN A 269 -12.49 -27.68 -23.70
N LYS A 270 -11.38 -27.14 -23.18
CA LYS A 270 -10.34 -27.90 -22.48
C LYS A 270 -9.68 -27.04 -21.41
N TYR A 271 -9.09 -27.69 -20.42
CA TYR A 271 -8.18 -27.00 -19.51
C TYR A 271 -6.87 -26.67 -20.26
N VAL A 272 -6.38 -25.45 -20.11
CA VAL A 272 -5.05 -25.00 -20.57
C VAL A 272 -4.20 -24.62 -19.36
N GLU A 273 -2.91 -24.97 -19.44
CA GLU A 273 -1.93 -24.70 -18.40
C GLU A 273 -1.56 -23.20 -18.44
N GLU A 274 -1.64 -22.54 -17.30
CA GLU A 274 -1.14 -21.17 -17.12
C GLU A 274 -0.15 -21.17 -15.96
N ASP A 275 1.11 -20.87 -16.28
CA ASP A 275 2.14 -20.70 -15.26
C ASP A 275 1.89 -19.39 -14.51
N SER A 276 1.48 -19.47 -13.24
CA SER A 276 1.58 -18.33 -12.33
C SER A 276 2.89 -18.35 -11.58
N SER A 277 3.55 -17.21 -11.61
CA SER A 277 4.70 -16.90 -10.76
C SER A 277 4.30 -16.91 -9.28
N PHE A 278 5.13 -17.56 -8.45
CA PHE A 278 5.34 -17.34 -7.02
C PHE A 278 4.12 -17.30 -6.09
N THR A 279 3.50 -18.43 -5.79
CA THR A 279 2.30 -18.46 -4.97
C THR A 279 2.42 -19.49 -3.83
N ASP A 280 2.14 -19.08 -2.58
CA ASP A 280 2.14 -19.97 -1.42
C ASP A 280 0.70 -20.18 -0.88
N MET A 281 0.20 -21.41 -1.06
CA MET A 281 -1.17 -21.79 -0.69
C MET A 281 -1.45 -21.80 0.83
N SER A 282 -0.40 -21.76 1.66
CA SER A 282 -0.55 -21.79 3.12
C SER A 282 -1.12 -20.50 3.70
N TYR A 283 -1.06 -19.39 2.97
CA TYR A 283 -1.62 -18.10 3.40
C TYR A 283 -3.10 -17.95 3.05
N TRP A 284 -3.65 -18.79 2.16
CA TRP A 284 -5.08 -18.81 1.92
C TRP A 284 -5.83 -19.38 3.11
N ASN A 285 -6.98 -18.80 3.40
CA ASN A 285 -7.96 -19.38 4.30
C ASN A 285 -8.69 -20.57 3.64
N ASN A 286 -7.95 -21.64 3.38
CA ASN A 286 -8.47 -22.88 2.80
C ASN A 286 -9.45 -23.60 3.75
N LEU A 287 -9.44 -23.28 5.04
CA LEU A 287 -10.39 -23.81 6.01
C LEU A 287 -11.80 -23.28 5.75
N GLN A 288 -11.94 -21.98 5.51
CA GLN A 288 -13.24 -21.33 5.28
C GLN A 288 -13.60 -21.27 3.79
N TYR A 289 -12.60 -21.16 2.92
CA TYR A 289 -12.76 -21.01 1.47
C TYR A 289 -11.90 -22.03 0.72
N PRO A 290 -12.18 -23.34 0.83
CA PRO A 290 -11.34 -24.38 0.25
C PRO A 290 -11.18 -24.21 -1.27
N LEU A 291 -9.93 -24.19 -1.73
CA LEU A 291 -9.59 -24.33 -3.14
C LEU A 291 -9.57 -25.83 -3.46
N LEU A 292 -10.38 -26.24 -4.45
CA LEU A 292 -10.48 -27.66 -4.80
C LEU A 292 -9.39 -27.99 -5.81
N PRO A 293 -8.65 -29.08 -5.61
CA PRO A 293 -7.72 -29.57 -6.60
C PRO A 293 -8.47 -30.16 -7.80
N VAL A 294 -7.91 -29.99 -8.99
CA VAL A 294 -8.36 -30.62 -10.24
C VAL A 294 -7.22 -31.49 -10.75
N THR A 295 -7.54 -32.73 -11.11
CA THR A 295 -6.58 -33.65 -11.74
C THR A 295 -6.77 -33.64 -13.24
N VAL A 296 -5.75 -33.17 -13.98
CA VAL A 296 -5.72 -33.13 -15.45
C VAL A 296 -4.45 -33.85 -15.90
N ASN A 297 -4.56 -34.77 -16.87
CA ASN A 297 -3.41 -35.54 -17.40
C ASN A 297 -2.55 -36.23 -16.33
N GLY A 298 -3.18 -36.75 -15.26
CA GLY A 298 -2.48 -37.45 -14.17
C GLY A 298 -1.70 -36.54 -13.22
N LYS A 299 -1.78 -35.22 -13.39
CA LYS A 299 -1.22 -34.23 -12.47
C LYS A 299 -2.33 -33.50 -11.73
N THR A 300 -2.13 -33.25 -10.44
CA THR A 300 -3.07 -32.52 -9.60
C THR A 300 -2.67 -31.05 -9.51
N HIS A 301 -3.62 -30.17 -9.79
CA HIS A 301 -3.43 -28.72 -9.86
C HIS A 301 -4.54 -27.98 -9.13
N TYR A 302 -4.39 -26.67 -8.97
CA TYR A 302 -5.45 -25.81 -8.44
C TYR A 302 -6.19 -25.10 -9.57
N GLU A 303 -7.50 -24.90 -9.40
CA GLU A 303 -8.29 -24.06 -10.30
C GLU A 303 -7.73 -22.62 -10.36
N GLN A 304 -7.92 -21.95 -11.49
CA GLN A 304 -7.47 -20.59 -11.84
C GLN A 304 -7.54 -19.53 -10.72
N LEU A 305 -8.41 -19.72 -9.73
CA LEU A 305 -8.47 -18.88 -8.53
C LEU A 305 -7.11 -18.66 -7.87
N ALA A 306 -6.13 -19.56 -8.03
CA ALA A 306 -4.77 -19.38 -7.49
C ALA A 306 -3.92 -18.36 -8.27
N CYS A 307 -4.18 -18.17 -9.57
CA CYS A 307 -3.34 -17.37 -10.49
C CYS A 307 -3.74 -15.88 -10.55
N TYR A 308 -5.01 -15.55 -10.31
CA TYR A 308 -5.56 -14.17 -10.35
C TYR A 308 -6.31 -13.84 -9.06
N ASN A 309 -5.73 -14.22 -7.94
CA ASN A 309 -6.49 -14.36 -6.71
C ASN A 309 -6.71 -13.04 -5.95
N CYS A 310 -6.07 -11.95 -6.37
CA CYS A 310 -6.11 -10.68 -5.65
C CYS A 310 -7.56 -10.21 -5.44
N ALA A 311 -8.42 -10.43 -6.43
CA ALA A 311 -9.87 -10.19 -6.33
C ALA A 311 -10.58 -11.18 -5.38
N ASP A 312 -10.26 -12.47 -5.42
CA ASP A 312 -10.82 -13.47 -4.50
C ASP A 312 -10.48 -13.14 -3.05
N TYR A 313 -9.24 -12.76 -2.79
CA TYR A 313 -8.75 -12.35 -1.49
C TYR A 313 -9.39 -11.04 -1.00
N VAL A 314 -9.41 -9.99 -1.83
CA VAL A 314 -10.08 -8.73 -1.50
C VAL A 314 -11.56 -8.98 -1.22
N SER A 315 -12.21 -9.86 -1.98
CA SER A 315 -13.61 -10.24 -1.74
C SER A 315 -13.80 -10.96 -0.41
N GLN A 316 -12.91 -11.89 -0.05
CA GLN A 316 -12.93 -12.55 1.26
C GLN A 316 -12.73 -11.56 2.41
N ALA A 317 -11.80 -10.62 2.28
CA ALA A 317 -11.55 -9.58 3.27
C ALA A 317 -12.79 -8.67 3.44
N MET A 318 -13.38 -8.22 2.34
CA MET A 318 -14.61 -7.40 2.38
C MET A 318 -15.77 -8.16 3.03
N TYR A 319 -15.95 -9.44 2.68
CA TYR A 319 -16.97 -10.30 3.25
C TYR A 319 -16.75 -10.54 4.75
N TYR A 320 -15.51 -10.77 5.18
CA TYR A 320 -15.16 -10.90 6.60
C TYR A 320 -15.39 -9.59 7.38
N GLY A 321 -15.17 -8.45 6.72
CA GLY A 321 -15.59 -7.13 7.21
C GLY A 321 -17.11 -6.95 7.31
N GLY A 322 -17.92 -7.92 6.88
CA GLY A 322 -19.38 -7.83 6.96
C GLY A 322 -20.02 -7.10 5.78
N MET A 323 -19.34 -6.95 4.64
CA MET A 323 -19.97 -6.46 3.42
C MET A 323 -21.11 -7.40 3.01
N GLN A 324 -22.30 -6.84 2.80
CA GLN A 324 -23.50 -7.61 2.47
C GLN A 324 -23.33 -8.38 1.16
N THR A 325 -23.71 -9.66 1.15
CA THR A 325 -23.70 -10.48 -0.07
C THR A 325 -25.00 -10.34 -0.87
N ASP A 326 -24.93 -10.72 -2.14
CA ASP A 326 -26.12 -10.86 -2.99
C ASP A 326 -26.02 -12.15 -3.83
N SER A 327 -26.97 -12.36 -4.74
CA SER A 327 -27.01 -13.55 -5.60
C SER A 327 -25.83 -13.67 -6.57
N ASN A 328 -25.09 -12.59 -6.82
CA ASN A 328 -24.00 -12.54 -7.80
C ASN A 328 -22.63 -12.45 -7.13
N TRP A 329 -22.53 -11.77 -5.99
CA TRP A 329 -21.32 -11.63 -5.18
C TRP A 329 -21.53 -12.25 -3.79
N ASN A 330 -21.03 -13.48 -3.64
CA ASN A 330 -20.99 -14.21 -2.38
C ASN A 330 -19.93 -15.33 -2.45
N PRO A 331 -19.45 -15.85 -1.30
CA PRO A 331 -18.43 -16.90 -1.29
C PRO A 331 -18.80 -18.17 -2.07
N SER A 332 -20.09 -18.54 -2.10
CA SER A 332 -20.56 -19.73 -2.80
C SER A 332 -20.48 -19.61 -4.33
N ASN A 333 -20.50 -18.38 -4.87
CA ASN A 333 -20.41 -18.09 -6.29
C ASN A 333 -19.00 -17.74 -6.76
N ARG A 334 -17.97 -17.83 -5.89
CA ARG A 334 -16.57 -17.50 -6.24
C ARG A 334 -16.00 -18.23 -7.45
N LYS A 335 -16.54 -19.42 -7.78
CA LYS A 335 -16.12 -20.29 -8.90
C LYS A 335 -17.03 -20.20 -10.13
N ARG A 336 -18.09 -19.40 -10.08
CA ARG A 336 -19.14 -19.41 -11.11
C ARG A 336 -19.19 -18.07 -11.81
N SER A 337 -19.11 -18.15 -13.13
CA SER A 337 -19.51 -17.06 -14.01
C SER A 337 -21.02 -16.85 -13.91
N VAL A 338 -21.45 -15.63 -13.59
CA VAL A 338 -22.85 -15.20 -13.62
C VAL A 338 -23.02 -14.24 -14.79
N GLY A 339 -23.77 -14.65 -15.82
CA GLY A 339 -23.94 -13.83 -17.02
C GLY A 339 -22.64 -13.58 -17.81
N GLY A 340 -21.67 -14.51 -17.74
CA GLY A 340 -20.37 -14.34 -18.37
C GLY A 340 -19.32 -13.62 -17.50
N LYS A 341 -19.64 -13.33 -16.24
CA LYS A 341 -18.86 -12.45 -15.36
C LYS A 341 -18.49 -13.10 -14.02
N TRP A 342 -17.27 -12.85 -13.54
CA TRP A 342 -16.69 -13.44 -12.33
C TRP A 342 -16.55 -12.38 -11.22
N TYR A 343 -17.68 -11.93 -10.69
CA TYR A 343 -17.73 -10.77 -9.79
C TYR A 343 -16.94 -10.91 -8.49
N TRP A 344 -16.62 -12.13 -8.04
CA TRP A 344 -15.86 -12.36 -6.80
C TRP A 344 -14.35 -12.47 -7.03
N SER A 345 -13.95 -13.11 -8.12
CA SER A 345 -12.59 -13.64 -8.29
C SER A 345 -11.82 -13.03 -9.46
N PHE A 346 -12.42 -12.12 -10.23
CA PHE A 346 -11.76 -11.47 -11.36
C PHE A 346 -11.79 -9.95 -11.23
N VAL A 347 -10.60 -9.31 -11.29
CA VAL A 347 -10.42 -7.89 -10.99
C VAL A 347 -11.33 -6.97 -11.82
N PRO A 348 -11.40 -7.09 -13.17
CA PRO A 348 -12.26 -6.22 -13.95
C PRO A 348 -13.73 -6.34 -13.57
N ASP A 349 -14.23 -7.57 -13.44
CA ASP A 349 -15.64 -7.85 -13.16
C ASP A 349 -16.03 -7.47 -11.73
N LEU A 350 -15.18 -7.76 -10.74
CA LEU A 350 -15.35 -7.28 -9.36
C LEU A 350 -15.45 -5.76 -9.32
N THR A 351 -14.53 -5.08 -9.99
CA THR A 351 -14.47 -3.61 -9.99
C THR A 351 -15.71 -3.00 -10.65
N ASP A 352 -16.09 -3.48 -11.84
CA ASP A 352 -17.30 -3.00 -12.54
C ASP A 352 -18.55 -3.28 -11.70
N TYR A 353 -18.64 -4.46 -11.11
CA TYR A 353 -19.80 -4.83 -10.30
C TYR A 353 -19.93 -3.98 -9.05
N MET A 354 -18.84 -3.76 -8.31
CA MET A 354 -18.85 -2.97 -7.09
C MET A 354 -19.12 -1.49 -7.34
N LYS A 355 -18.61 -0.94 -8.45
CA LYS A 355 -18.74 0.47 -8.81
C LYS A 355 -20.08 0.77 -9.52
N ASP A 356 -20.39 0.02 -10.57
CA ASP A 356 -21.43 0.38 -11.54
C ASP A 356 -22.76 -0.34 -11.25
N THR A 357 -22.74 -1.52 -10.62
CA THR A 357 -23.97 -2.27 -10.28
C THR A 357 -24.35 -2.08 -8.82
N ARG A 358 -23.41 -2.31 -7.91
CA ARG A 358 -23.67 -2.20 -6.47
C ARG A 358 -23.54 -0.77 -5.97
N HIS A 359 -22.73 0.08 -6.63
CA HIS A 359 -22.42 1.43 -6.13
C HIS A 359 -21.84 1.43 -4.70
N ASP A 360 -21.18 0.33 -4.35
CA ASP A 360 -20.51 0.14 -3.08
C ASP A 360 -19.10 0.74 -3.10
N TRP A 361 -18.51 0.94 -4.28
CA TRP A 361 -17.22 1.61 -4.44
C TRP A 361 -17.39 2.98 -5.11
N THR A 362 -16.71 4.00 -4.57
CA THR A 362 -16.65 5.36 -5.16
C THR A 362 -15.20 5.71 -5.41
N SER A 363 -14.91 6.29 -6.57
CA SER A 363 -13.58 6.80 -6.88
C SER A 363 -13.13 7.85 -5.87
N CYS A 364 -11.86 7.81 -5.47
CA CYS A 364 -11.25 8.78 -4.57
C CYS A 364 -9.82 9.12 -5.00
N LEU A 365 -9.25 10.16 -4.39
CA LEU A 365 -7.83 10.48 -4.53
C LEU A 365 -6.99 9.60 -3.59
N TYR A 366 -5.70 9.42 -3.89
CA TYR A 366 -4.80 8.59 -3.08
C TYR A 366 -4.73 9.02 -1.63
N ASN A 367 -4.61 10.32 -1.41
CA ASN A 367 -4.54 10.87 -0.07
C ASN A 367 -5.86 10.71 0.71
N ASN A 368 -6.95 10.29 0.05
CA ASN A 368 -8.25 10.10 0.68
C ASN A 368 -8.53 8.65 1.06
N LEU A 369 -7.71 7.68 0.66
CA LEU A 369 -7.90 6.30 1.12
C LEU A 369 -7.85 6.20 2.64
N ASP A 370 -8.58 5.23 3.17
CA ASP A 370 -8.50 4.80 4.55
C ASP A 370 -8.38 3.27 4.63
N ILE A 371 -7.99 2.78 5.81
CA ILE A 371 -7.94 1.36 6.13
C ILE A 371 -9.23 0.68 5.64
N GLY A 372 -9.05 -0.46 4.98
CA GLY A 372 -10.12 -1.26 4.38
C GLY A 372 -10.64 -0.76 3.02
N ASP A 373 -10.16 0.38 2.49
CA ASP A 373 -10.48 0.81 1.13
C ASP A 373 -9.74 -0.02 0.06
N ILE A 374 -10.09 0.16 -1.22
CA ILE A 374 -9.57 -0.68 -2.31
C ILE A 374 -8.78 0.15 -3.33
N ALA A 375 -7.59 -0.32 -3.68
CA ALA A 375 -6.86 0.14 -4.85
C ALA A 375 -7.02 -0.85 -6.00
N VAL A 376 -7.31 -0.34 -7.20
CA VAL A 376 -7.33 -1.13 -8.44
C VAL A 376 -6.23 -0.64 -9.36
N PHE A 377 -5.43 -1.57 -9.84
CA PHE A 377 -4.22 -1.33 -10.59
C PHE A 377 -4.39 -1.70 -12.04
N TRP A 378 -3.75 -0.90 -12.89
CA TRP A 378 -3.82 -1.02 -14.34
C TRP A 378 -2.43 -1.23 -14.92
N ARG A 379 -2.36 -1.96 -16.03
CA ARG A 379 -1.14 -2.17 -16.80
C ARG A 379 -1.44 -2.18 -18.29
N TYR A 380 -0.43 -2.00 -19.11
CA TYR A 380 -0.48 -2.46 -20.49
C TYR A 380 -0.20 -3.95 -20.52
N ASN A 381 -1.08 -4.72 -21.16
CA ASN A 381 -0.81 -6.13 -21.39
C ASN A 381 0.15 -6.33 -22.57
N LYS A 382 0.55 -7.58 -22.81
CA LYS A 382 1.47 -7.96 -23.91
C LYS A 382 1.01 -7.57 -25.33
N TYR A 383 -0.23 -7.10 -25.47
CA TYR A 383 -0.82 -6.62 -26.72
C TYR A 383 -0.93 -5.09 -26.78
N GLY A 384 -0.31 -4.37 -25.82
CA GLY A 384 -0.39 -2.91 -25.73
C GLY A 384 -1.77 -2.40 -25.32
N LYS A 385 -2.66 -3.26 -24.80
CA LYS A 385 -3.98 -2.85 -24.32
C LYS A 385 -3.93 -2.53 -22.84
N PHE A 386 -4.49 -1.39 -22.47
CA PHE A 386 -4.64 -0.98 -21.08
C PHE A 386 -5.73 -1.83 -20.39
N GLU A 387 -5.39 -2.50 -19.29
CA GLU A 387 -6.28 -3.40 -18.55
C GLU A 387 -6.13 -3.26 -17.03
N ARG A 388 -7.22 -3.52 -16.30
CA ARG A 388 -7.18 -3.75 -14.85
C ARG A 388 -6.62 -5.13 -14.59
N TYR A 389 -5.53 -5.22 -13.83
CA TYR A 389 -4.84 -6.49 -13.61
C TYR A 389 -4.74 -6.91 -12.15
N HIS A 390 -4.83 -5.95 -11.23
CA HIS A 390 -4.61 -6.23 -9.81
C HIS A 390 -5.51 -5.38 -8.92
N VAL A 391 -5.82 -5.89 -7.73
CA VAL A 391 -6.65 -5.21 -6.72
C VAL A 391 -6.12 -5.52 -5.33
N ALA A 392 -6.06 -4.51 -4.48
CA ALA A 392 -5.51 -4.64 -3.14
C ALA A 392 -6.36 -3.85 -2.13
N MET A 393 -6.41 -4.34 -0.90
CA MET A 393 -7.07 -3.66 0.22
C MET A 393 -6.07 -2.82 0.97
N ASP A 394 -6.41 -1.58 1.31
CA ASP A 394 -5.58 -0.75 2.16
C ASP A 394 -5.53 -1.37 3.58
N ASP A 395 -4.37 -1.91 3.93
CA ASP A 395 -4.04 -2.39 5.27
C ASP A 395 -3.71 -1.21 6.20
N TYR A 396 -3.10 -0.16 5.65
CA TYR A 396 -2.53 0.90 6.46
C TYR A 396 -2.59 2.25 5.75
N SER A 397 -3.46 3.12 6.23
CA SER A 397 -3.44 4.55 5.92
C SER A 397 -2.82 5.33 7.08
N TYR A 398 -1.71 6.02 6.83
CA TYR A 398 -1.14 6.98 7.78
C TYR A 398 -1.26 8.38 7.23
N GLY A 399 -2.12 9.19 7.85
CA GLY A 399 -2.27 10.62 7.58
C GLY A 399 -1.76 11.45 8.75
N TYR A 400 -0.65 12.18 8.60
CA TYR A 400 -0.22 13.18 9.60
C TYR A 400 0.39 14.41 8.93
N TYR A 401 -0.11 15.61 9.25
CA TYR A 401 0.23 16.86 8.56
C TYR A 401 0.23 16.74 7.02
N GLY A 402 -0.78 16.06 6.45
CA GLY A 402 -0.93 15.87 5.01
C GLY A 402 0.00 14.82 4.39
N VAL A 403 0.82 14.12 5.19
CA VAL A 403 1.60 12.98 4.72
C VAL A 403 0.70 11.75 4.76
N TYR A 404 0.33 11.23 3.59
CA TYR A 404 -0.49 10.03 3.41
C TYR A 404 0.33 8.87 2.90
N TYR A 405 0.44 7.79 3.68
CA TYR A 405 0.99 6.52 3.22
C TYR A 405 -0.11 5.48 3.25
N ASN A 406 -0.36 4.85 2.11
CA ASN A 406 -1.29 3.74 1.99
C ASN A 406 -0.50 2.46 1.71
N TYR A 407 -0.65 1.45 2.55
CA TYR A 407 -0.11 0.12 2.34
C TYR A 407 -1.23 -0.77 1.96
N PHE A 408 -1.02 -1.52 0.90
CA PHE A 408 -2.04 -2.43 0.44
C PHE A 408 -1.64 -3.86 0.72
N ALA A 409 -2.58 -4.59 1.28
CA ALA A 409 -2.57 -6.03 1.36
C ALA A 409 -3.28 -6.59 0.11
N ALA A 410 -2.55 -7.43 -0.63
CA ALA A 410 -3.09 -8.30 -1.66
C ALA A 410 -2.48 -9.69 -1.51
N HIS A 411 -3.13 -10.70 -2.09
CA HIS A 411 -2.66 -12.08 -2.01
C HIS A 411 -1.88 -12.49 -3.27
N THR A 412 -0.99 -13.48 -3.06
CA THR A 412 -0.18 -14.35 -3.95
C THR A 412 1.25 -13.94 -4.16
N ASN A 413 1.53 -12.74 -4.68
CA ASN A 413 2.87 -12.42 -5.16
C ASN A 413 3.36 -11.04 -4.68
N ASP A 414 2.54 -10.37 -3.87
CA ASP A 414 2.80 -9.05 -3.35
C ASP A 414 3.28 -9.21 -1.94
N VAL A 415 4.60 -9.30 -1.83
CA VAL A 415 5.29 -9.28 -0.55
C VAL A 415 4.81 -8.04 0.19
N ARG A 416 4.46 -8.19 1.47
CA ARG A 416 4.29 -7.09 2.42
C ARG A 416 5.52 -6.17 2.27
N GLY A 417 5.41 -5.10 1.48
CA GLY A 417 6.58 -4.38 1.00
C GLY A 417 6.60 -3.92 -0.45
N GLN A 418 5.60 -4.25 -1.28
CA GLN A 418 5.44 -3.61 -2.57
C GLN A 418 4.69 -2.30 -2.42
N TYR A 419 5.37 -1.24 -2.85
CA TYR A 419 4.83 0.11 -2.83
C TYR A 419 3.88 0.26 -3.97
N TYR A 420 2.78 0.89 -3.63
CA TYR A 420 1.79 1.29 -4.57
C TYR A 420 1.63 2.78 -4.30
N ASP A 421 2.26 3.60 -5.12
CA ASP A 421 2.27 5.06 -4.98
C ASP A 421 1.06 5.72 -5.63
N SER A 422 1.08 7.06 -5.74
CA SER A 422 0.01 7.84 -6.38
C SER A 422 -0.05 7.73 -7.91
N SER A 423 1.04 7.27 -8.55
CA SER A 423 1.26 7.25 -10.00
C SER A 423 0.57 6.07 -10.69
N SER A 424 0.35 4.98 -9.94
CA SER A 424 -0.05 3.69 -10.51
C SER A 424 -1.56 3.40 -10.58
N LYS A 425 -2.48 4.37 -10.40
CA LYS A 425 -3.82 4.00 -9.86
C LYS A 425 -5.06 4.75 -10.32
N TYR A 426 -6.16 3.99 -10.39
CA TYR A 426 -7.50 4.47 -10.04
C TYR A 426 -7.85 3.91 -8.65
N LEU A 427 -8.27 4.78 -7.74
CA LEU A 427 -8.44 4.46 -6.32
C LEU A 427 -9.90 4.51 -5.94
N TYR A 428 -10.34 3.52 -5.16
CA TYR A 428 -11.74 3.36 -4.82
C TYR A 428 -11.89 3.32 -3.30
N LYS A 429 -12.62 4.29 -2.76
CA LYS A 429 -13.22 4.15 -1.44
C LYS A 429 -14.26 3.06 -1.47
N VAL A 430 -14.16 2.11 -0.56
CA VAL A 430 -15.26 1.22 -0.21
C VAL A 430 -16.31 2.07 0.49
N SER A 431 -17.18 2.62 -0.32
CA SER A 431 -18.20 3.59 0.03
C SER A 431 -19.49 2.92 0.50
N CYS A 432 -19.43 1.63 0.84
CA CYS A 432 -20.55 0.92 1.39
C CYS A 432 -20.51 1.02 2.91
N TRP A 433 -21.28 1.97 3.42
CA TRP A 433 -22.14 1.62 4.52
C TRP A 433 -23.49 1.41 3.85
N ARG A 434 -23.82 0.17 3.52
CA ARG A 434 -25.19 -0.18 3.17
C ARG A 434 -25.76 -0.93 4.35
N PHE A 435 -26.58 -0.22 5.11
CA PHE A 435 -27.70 -0.85 5.79
C PHE A 435 -28.72 -1.23 4.73
N ALA A 436 -29.22 -2.47 4.78
CA ALA A 436 -30.65 -2.79 4.72
C ALA A 436 -30.83 -4.30 4.50
N PRO A 437 -31.97 -4.91 4.88
CA PRO A 437 -33.00 -4.51 5.85
C PRO A 437 -32.77 -5.11 7.25
#